data_AF-A0A3B4B5P0-F1
#
_entry.id   AF-A0A3B4B5P0-F1
#
_cell.length_a   1.000
_cell.length_b   1.000
_cell.length_c   1.000
_cell.angle_alpha   90.00
_cell.angle_beta   90.00
_cell.angle_gamma   90.00
#
_symmetry.space_group_name_H-M   'P 1'
#
loop_
_entity.id
_entity.type
_entity.pdbx_description
1 polymer ?
#
loop_
_entity_poly.entity_id
_entity_poly.type
_entity_poly.pdbx_seq_one_letter_code
_entity_poly.pdbx_strand_id
1 'polypeptide(L)'
;MAQAGASKEKYLCSICLDFLKYPVTIPCGHNYCMDCITNHWDTQRELYTCPQCRKYYVSRPILMKNTLLDELVEDFKTSNIQTPDSSPEDVLCDVCEGKKLTAIKSCMQCLASFCEKHLQPHLKSLAFAKHKLTEPSRNLQEGLCPRHNETMKMFCRREEQCICFLCSVNEHRGHDIVSVITERAQREKELENRQQNILQKITNREKESEILQEEEMSINLAADEAIFENNTKFENLICLIKQKKRDFERGAGNIPVLLWPICETCF
;
A
#
# COMPACT_ATOMS: atom_id res chain seq x y z
N MET A 1 -0.15 35.82 -16.49
CA MET A 1 0.41 34.85 -17.45
C MET A 1 -0.67 33.83 -17.74
N ALA A 2 -1.03 33.65 -19.02
CA ALA A 2 -2.14 32.81 -19.45
C ALA A 2 -1.81 31.32 -19.26
N GLN A 3 -2.60 30.59 -18.47
CA GLN A 3 -2.62 29.13 -18.54
C GLN A 3 -3.56 28.72 -19.67
N ALA A 4 -2.96 28.21 -20.75
CA ALA A 4 -3.68 27.58 -21.84
C ALA A 4 -4.36 26.31 -21.31
N GLY A 5 -5.68 26.32 -21.21
CA GLY A 5 -6.47 25.12 -20.90
C GLY A 5 -6.23 24.05 -21.98
N ALA A 6 -5.63 22.92 -21.61
CA ALA A 6 -5.50 21.78 -22.49
C ALA A 6 -6.92 21.27 -22.84
N SER A 7 -7.28 21.27 -24.13
CA SER A 7 -8.60 20.85 -24.57
C SER A 7 -8.81 19.35 -24.34
N LYS A 8 -9.85 19.00 -23.56
CA LYS A 8 -10.29 17.65 -23.19
C LYS A 8 -10.37 16.67 -24.36
N GLU A 9 -10.65 17.18 -25.55
CA GLU A 9 -10.78 16.43 -26.81
C GLU A 9 -9.50 15.68 -27.22
N LYS A 10 -8.32 16.10 -26.74
CA LYS A 10 -7.04 15.48 -27.10
C LYS A 10 -6.79 14.11 -26.45
N TYR A 11 -7.57 13.76 -25.43
CA TYR A 11 -7.40 12.53 -24.64
C TYR A 11 -8.51 11.49 -24.86
N LEU A 12 -9.44 11.78 -25.78
CA LEU A 12 -10.55 10.90 -26.10
C LEU A 12 -10.21 10.02 -27.31
N CYS A 13 -10.64 8.77 -27.24
CA CYS A 13 -10.61 7.87 -28.38
C CYS A 13 -11.73 8.24 -29.37
N SER A 14 -11.40 8.44 -30.64
CA SER A 14 -12.39 8.78 -31.67
C SER A 14 -13.30 7.61 -32.09
N ILE A 15 -13.05 6.39 -31.60
CA ILE A 15 -13.88 5.20 -31.86
C ILE A 15 -14.95 5.06 -30.77
N CYS A 16 -14.55 4.94 -29.49
CA CYS A 16 -15.50 4.76 -28.38
C CYS A 16 -16.00 6.07 -27.77
N LEU A 17 -15.41 7.22 -28.16
CA LEU A 17 -15.71 8.56 -27.65
C LEU A 17 -15.49 8.73 -26.13
N ASP A 18 -14.73 7.83 -25.53
CA ASP A 18 -14.33 7.83 -24.12
C ASP A 18 -12.82 8.09 -23.98
N PHE A 19 -12.33 8.33 -22.77
CA PHE A 19 -10.90 8.44 -22.50
C PHE A 19 -10.15 7.21 -22.99
N LEU A 20 -8.95 7.46 -23.53
CA LEU A 20 -8.09 6.40 -24.02
C LEU A 20 -7.77 5.39 -22.89
N LYS A 21 -8.01 4.11 -23.14
CA LYS A 21 -7.63 2.98 -22.26
C LYS A 21 -6.55 2.18 -22.98
N TYR A 22 -5.39 2.02 -22.35
CA TYR A 22 -4.20 1.48 -23.02
C TYR A 22 -3.96 2.21 -24.35
N PRO A 23 -3.69 3.52 -24.33
CA PRO A 23 -3.54 4.31 -25.54
C PRO A 23 -2.42 3.75 -26.41
N VAL A 24 -2.68 3.66 -27.71
CA VAL A 24 -1.70 3.32 -28.73
C VAL A 24 -1.67 4.42 -29.77
N THR A 25 -0.48 4.75 -30.25
CA THR A 25 -0.26 5.70 -31.34
C THR A 25 0.08 4.91 -32.60
N ILE A 26 -0.77 4.99 -33.61
CA ILE A 26 -0.49 4.33 -34.91
C ILE A 26 0.41 5.23 -35.77
N PRO A 27 1.07 4.73 -36.85
CA PRO A 27 2.13 5.48 -37.55
C PRO A 27 1.71 6.82 -38.19
N CYS A 28 0.40 7.11 -38.33
CA CYS A 28 -0.08 8.41 -38.78
C CYS A 28 -0.20 9.45 -37.65
N GLY A 29 0.12 9.09 -36.41
CA GLY A 29 0.08 9.96 -35.23
C GLY A 29 -1.26 10.03 -34.50
N HIS A 30 -2.29 9.31 -34.98
CA HIS A 30 -3.58 9.23 -34.27
C HIS A 30 -3.54 8.21 -33.14
N ASN A 31 -4.33 8.49 -32.10
CA ASN A 31 -4.33 7.74 -30.86
C ASN A 31 -5.68 7.07 -30.61
N TYR A 32 -5.65 5.82 -30.17
CA TYR A 32 -6.84 5.02 -29.90
C TYR A 32 -6.64 4.15 -28.67
N CYS A 33 -7.73 3.65 -28.07
CA CYS A 33 -7.62 2.52 -27.16
C CYS A 33 -7.11 1.31 -27.96
N MET A 34 -6.20 0.52 -27.37
CA MET A 34 -5.64 -0.67 -28.02
C MET A 34 -6.74 -1.60 -28.57
N ASP A 35 -7.75 -1.88 -27.77
CA ASP A 35 -8.88 -2.73 -28.16
C ASP A 35 -9.72 -2.12 -29.29
N CYS A 36 -9.93 -0.80 -29.25
CA CYS A 36 -10.77 -0.12 -30.23
C CYS A 36 -10.15 -0.18 -31.64
N ILE A 37 -8.86 0.10 -31.77
CA ILE A 37 -8.19 0.04 -33.07
C ILE A 37 -7.95 -1.41 -33.54
N THR A 38 -7.73 -2.33 -32.59
CA THR A 38 -7.63 -3.78 -32.86
C THR A 38 -8.93 -4.29 -33.47
N ASN A 39 -10.07 -4.02 -32.83
CA ASN A 39 -11.39 -4.41 -33.32
C ASN A 39 -11.74 -3.74 -34.66
N HIS A 40 -11.35 -2.48 -34.85
CA HIS A 40 -11.55 -1.79 -36.12
C HIS A 40 -10.79 -2.48 -37.27
N TRP A 41 -9.55 -2.90 -37.04
CA TRP A 41 -8.77 -3.63 -38.03
C TRP A 41 -9.25 -5.07 -38.25
N ASP A 42 -9.71 -5.75 -37.20
CA ASP A 42 -10.21 -7.11 -37.31
C ASP A 42 -11.55 -7.18 -38.05
N THR A 43 -12.30 -6.07 -38.12
CA THR A 43 -13.53 -5.95 -38.91
C THR A 43 -13.29 -5.54 -40.37
N GLN A 44 -12.07 -5.14 -40.73
CA GLN A 44 -11.70 -4.81 -42.12
C GLN A 44 -11.02 -6.02 -42.79
N ARG A 45 -11.49 -6.39 -43.98
CA ARG A 45 -11.09 -7.64 -44.64
C ARG A 45 -9.82 -7.54 -45.50
N GLU A 46 -9.39 -6.35 -45.90
CA GLU A 46 -8.38 -6.21 -46.97
C GLU A 46 -7.28 -5.16 -46.70
N LEU A 47 -7.56 -4.08 -45.96
CA LEU A 47 -6.60 -3.01 -45.67
C LEU A 47 -6.75 -2.52 -44.24
N TYR A 48 -5.63 -2.24 -43.58
CA TYR A 48 -5.62 -1.63 -42.25
C TYR A 48 -5.69 -0.12 -42.40
N THR A 49 -6.83 0.49 -42.08
CA THR A 49 -7.00 1.94 -42.24
C THR A 49 -7.03 2.66 -40.89
N CYS A 50 -6.57 3.92 -40.90
CA CYS A 50 -6.76 4.83 -39.78
C CYS A 50 -8.22 5.37 -39.79
N PRO A 51 -9.00 5.21 -38.70
CA PRO A 51 -10.37 5.73 -38.62
C PRO A 51 -10.51 7.23 -38.87
N GLN A 52 -9.49 8.04 -38.54
CA GLN A 52 -9.58 9.50 -38.61
C GLN A 52 -9.11 10.07 -39.95
N CYS A 53 -7.91 9.68 -40.41
CA CYS A 53 -7.32 10.24 -41.64
C CYS A 53 -7.39 9.30 -42.85
N ARG A 54 -7.92 8.09 -42.67
CA ARG A 54 -8.09 7.06 -43.72
C ARG A 54 -6.79 6.62 -44.40
N LYS A 55 -5.62 6.94 -43.82
CA LYS A 55 -4.33 6.40 -44.28
C LYS A 55 -4.36 4.88 -44.13
N TYR A 56 -4.01 4.16 -45.19
CA TYR A 56 -3.97 2.70 -45.22
C TYR A 56 -2.55 2.18 -44.99
N TYR A 57 -2.46 0.95 -44.49
CA TYR A 57 -1.23 0.21 -44.27
C TYR A 57 -1.36 -1.18 -44.90
N VAL A 58 -0.31 -1.61 -45.61
CA VAL A 58 -0.28 -2.90 -46.32
C VAL A 58 -0.17 -4.07 -45.35
N SER A 59 0.49 -3.87 -44.21
CA SER A 59 0.59 -4.85 -43.12
C SER A 59 0.03 -4.26 -41.82
N ARG A 60 -0.38 -5.14 -40.90
CA ARG A 60 -0.94 -4.71 -39.61
C ARG A 60 0.14 -3.98 -38.82
N PRO A 61 -0.06 -2.70 -38.45
CA PRO A 61 0.88 -2.01 -37.60
C PRO A 61 1.01 -2.71 -36.24
N ILE A 62 2.23 -2.84 -35.74
CA ILE A 62 2.48 -3.37 -34.40
C ILE A 62 2.03 -2.32 -33.39
N LEU A 63 1.18 -2.73 -32.46
CA LEU A 63 0.66 -1.86 -31.41
C LEU A 63 1.49 -2.03 -30.14
N MET A 64 2.02 -0.93 -29.64
CA MET A 64 2.64 -0.83 -28.32
C MET A 64 1.92 0.26 -27.54
N LYS A 65 1.75 0.03 -26.24
CA LYS A 65 1.19 1.03 -25.32
C LYS A 65 2.07 2.27 -25.35
N ASN A 66 1.47 3.43 -25.60
CA ASN A 66 2.13 4.72 -25.44
C ASN A 66 2.08 5.10 -23.96
N THR A 67 3.17 4.81 -23.24
CA THR A 67 3.27 5.05 -21.79
C THR A 67 3.13 6.53 -21.44
N LEU A 68 3.71 7.43 -22.23
CA LEU A 68 3.60 8.88 -22.01
C LEU A 68 2.15 9.35 -22.17
N LEU A 69 1.44 8.88 -23.19
CA LEU A 69 0.05 9.27 -23.39
C LEU A 69 -0.86 8.64 -22.32
N ASP A 70 -0.54 7.44 -21.85
CA ASP A 70 -1.23 6.80 -20.74
C ASP A 70 -1.07 7.61 -19.44
N GLU A 71 0.17 7.98 -19.09
CA GLU A 71 0.47 8.86 -17.96
C GLU A 71 -0.26 10.21 -18.09
N LEU A 72 -0.24 10.85 -19.27
CA LEU A 72 -0.93 12.13 -19.47
C LEU A 72 -2.45 12.00 -19.41
N VAL A 73 -3.02 10.87 -19.83
CA VAL A 73 -4.47 10.59 -19.71
C VAL A 73 -4.83 10.38 -18.24
N GLU A 74 -4.00 9.68 -17.47
CA GLU A 74 -4.20 9.50 -16.03
C GLU A 74 -3.99 10.81 -15.26
N ASP A 75 -2.96 11.58 -15.57
CA ASP A 75 -2.74 12.92 -15.02
C ASP A 75 -3.89 13.86 -15.38
N PHE A 76 -4.44 13.76 -16.60
CA PHE A 76 -5.61 14.54 -17.00
C PHE A 76 -6.88 14.09 -16.29
N LYS A 77 -7.09 12.78 -16.09
CA LYS A 77 -8.17 12.28 -15.24
C LYS A 77 -8.01 12.79 -13.81
N THR A 78 -6.79 12.82 -13.28
CA THR A 78 -6.47 13.23 -11.90
C THR A 78 -6.48 14.74 -11.70
N SER A 79 -6.09 15.53 -12.71
CA SER A 79 -6.07 17.00 -12.68
C SER A 79 -7.43 17.61 -13.06
N ASN A 80 -8.23 16.95 -13.90
CA ASN A 80 -9.61 17.35 -14.17
C ASN A 80 -10.60 16.84 -13.09
N ILE A 81 -10.09 16.14 -12.07
CA ILE A 81 -10.74 15.94 -10.76
C ILE A 81 -10.56 17.18 -9.86
N GLN A 82 -9.74 18.18 -10.24
CA GLN A 82 -9.70 19.49 -9.57
C GLN A 82 -10.70 20.48 -10.19
N THR A 83 -11.98 20.12 -10.16
CA THR A 83 -13.01 21.12 -9.88
C THR A 83 -13.12 21.24 -8.36
N PRO A 84 -13.30 22.45 -7.79
CA PRO A 84 -13.12 22.70 -6.36
C PRO A 84 -14.21 22.09 -5.44
N ASP A 85 -14.84 20.96 -5.76
CA ASP A 85 -15.92 20.41 -4.94
C ASP A 85 -16.27 18.92 -5.16
N SER A 86 -15.39 18.06 -5.67
CA SER A 86 -15.76 16.64 -5.82
C SER A 86 -14.61 15.66 -5.58
N SER A 87 -14.59 15.06 -4.40
CA SER A 87 -13.68 13.97 -4.02
C SER A 87 -14.17 12.62 -4.59
N PRO A 88 -13.29 11.59 -4.70
CA PRO A 88 -13.65 10.24 -5.15
C PRO A 88 -14.74 9.56 -4.30
N GLU A 89 -15.07 10.13 -3.15
CA GLU A 89 -16.09 9.68 -2.21
C GLU A 89 -17.52 10.12 -2.53
N ASP A 90 -17.75 10.97 -3.53
CA ASP A 90 -19.07 11.58 -3.71
C ASP A 90 -20.17 10.55 -4.01
N VAL A 91 -21.05 10.39 -3.04
CA VAL A 91 -22.28 9.60 -3.17
C VAL A 91 -23.21 10.36 -4.10
N LEU A 92 -23.78 9.68 -5.09
CA LEU A 92 -24.66 10.32 -6.06
C LEU A 92 -26.11 10.34 -5.58
N CYS A 93 -26.89 11.30 -6.07
CA CYS A 93 -28.31 11.36 -5.81
C CYS A 93 -29.06 10.22 -6.52
N ASP A 94 -29.92 9.54 -5.78
CA ASP A 94 -30.69 8.39 -6.27
C ASP A 94 -31.92 8.79 -7.09
N VAL A 95 -32.40 10.03 -6.91
CA VAL A 95 -33.65 10.53 -7.51
C VAL A 95 -33.40 11.25 -8.85
N CYS A 96 -32.17 11.68 -9.13
CA CYS A 96 -31.86 12.37 -10.38
C CYS A 96 -32.10 11.49 -11.61
N GLU A 97 -32.93 11.98 -12.52
CA GLU A 97 -33.06 11.43 -13.87
C GLU A 97 -31.92 11.96 -14.77
N GLY A 98 -31.18 11.06 -15.42
CA GLY A 98 -30.06 11.41 -16.30
C GLY A 98 -28.75 11.67 -15.54
N LYS A 99 -28.16 12.87 -15.69
CA LYS A 99 -26.90 13.23 -15.02
C LYS A 99 -27.16 13.33 -13.51
N LYS A 100 -26.66 12.35 -12.75
CA LYS A 100 -26.77 12.34 -11.29
C LYS A 100 -25.90 13.45 -10.67
N LEU A 101 -26.51 14.24 -9.81
CA LEU A 101 -25.82 15.22 -8.99
C LEU A 101 -25.23 14.55 -7.74
N THR A 102 -24.22 15.16 -7.13
CA THR A 102 -23.70 14.72 -5.84
C THR A 102 -24.77 14.87 -4.76
N ALA A 103 -24.89 13.85 -3.91
CA ALA A 103 -25.77 13.88 -2.76
C ALA A 103 -25.12 14.69 -1.64
N ILE A 104 -25.94 15.45 -0.93
CA ILE A 104 -25.52 16.25 0.23
C ILE A 104 -25.99 15.64 1.55
N LYS A 105 -27.03 14.79 1.50
CA LYS A 105 -27.52 14.01 2.63
C LYS A 105 -28.08 12.68 2.16
N SER A 106 -27.98 11.69 3.02
CA SER A 106 -28.71 10.42 2.90
C SER A 106 -29.78 10.31 3.98
N CYS A 107 -30.91 9.71 3.66
CA CYS A 107 -31.95 9.41 4.63
C CYS A 107 -31.89 7.94 5.03
N MET A 108 -31.78 7.67 6.34
CA MET A 108 -31.71 6.30 6.87
C MET A 108 -33.04 5.55 6.78
N GLN A 109 -34.16 6.26 6.65
CA GLN A 109 -35.49 5.65 6.50
C GLN A 109 -35.84 5.40 5.04
N CYS A 110 -35.47 6.31 4.13
CA CYS A 110 -35.72 6.12 2.70
C CYS A 110 -34.65 5.23 2.03
N LEU A 111 -33.50 5.04 2.68
CA LEU A 111 -32.32 4.35 2.13
C LEU A 111 -31.90 4.94 0.78
N ALA A 112 -31.97 6.26 0.70
CA ALA A 112 -31.69 7.02 -0.50
C ALA A 112 -30.88 8.28 -0.17
N SER A 113 -30.06 8.68 -1.12
CA SER A 113 -29.18 9.84 -1.10
C SER A 113 -29.73 10.93 -2.01
N PHE A 114 -29.73 12.17 -1.52
CA PHE A 114 -30.38 13.30 -2.17
C PHE A 114 -29.38 14.42 -2.43
N CYS A 115 -29.35 14.93 -3.65
CA CYS A 115 -28.78 16.25 -3.94
C CYS A 115 -29.70 17.34 -3.37
N GLU A 116 -29.20 18.57 -3.30
CA GLU A 116 -29.94 19.73 -2.76
C GLU A 116 -31.39 19.80 -3.27
N LYS A 117 -31.60 19.76 -4.59
CA LYS A 117 -32.93 19.84 -5.20
C LYS A 117 -33.88 18.74 -4.70
N HIS A 118 -33.40 17.50 -4.60
CA HIS A 118 -34.22 16.36 -4.19
C HIS A 118 -34.33 16.20 -2.67
N LEU A 119 -33.50 16.90 -1.90
CA LEU A 119 -33.59 16.96 -0.44
C LEU A 119 -34.68 17.95 0.01
N GLN A 120 -34.93 19.01 -0.75
CA GLN A 120 -35.89 20.06 -0.37
C GLN A 120 -37.30 19.55 0.00
N PRO A 121 -37.94 18.63 -0.76
CA PRO A 121 -39.23 18.07 -0.36
C PRO A 121 -39.15 17.30 0.97
N HIS A 122 -38.01 16.66 1.23
CA HIS A 122 -37.75 15.91 2.45
C HIS A 122 -37.63 16.81 3.68
N LEU A 123 -37.15 18.04 3.53
CA LEU A 123 -37.06 19.03 4.61
C LEU A 123 -38.38 19.79 4.85
N LYS A 124 -39.15 20.03 3.79
CA LYS A 124 -40.37 20.86 3.84
C LYS A 124 -41.63 20.09 4.22
N SER A 125 -41.70 18.79 3.91
CA SER A 125 -42.87 17.97 4.20
C SER A 125 -42.87 17.47 5.63
N LEU A 126 -43.96 17.72 6.35
CA LEU A 126 -44.17 17.19 7.71
C LEU A 126 -44.16 15.66 7.76
N ALA A 127 -44.46 14.97 6.65
CA ALA A 127 -44.42 13.51 6.57
C ALA A 127 -43.01 12.94 6.81
N PHE A 128 -41.97 13.72 6.48
CA PHE A 128 -40.57 13.31 6.62
C PHE A 128 -39.87 13.93 7.83
N ALA A 129 -40.60 14.68 8.68
CA ALA A 129 -40.01 15.40 9.81
C ALA A 129 -39.28 14.49 10.82
N LYS A 130 -39.64 13.20 10.90
CA LYS A 130 -39.02 12.22 11.79
C LYS A 130 -37.87 11.44 11.14
N HIS A 131 -37.63 11.63 9.85
CA HIS A 131 -36.55 10.94 9.16
C HIS A 131 -35.19 11.51 9.58
N LYS A 132 -34.22 10.62 9.79
CA LYS A 132 -32.86 10.99 10.15
C LYS A 132 -32.03 11.13 8.88
N LEU A 133 -31.56 12.36 8.64
CA LEU A 133 -30.59 12.66 7.59
C LEU A 133 -29.18 12.56 8.14
N THR A 134 -28.28 11.90 7.41
CA THR A 134 -26.85 11.76 7.72
C THR A 134 -26.02 12.24 6.56
N GLU A 135 -24.69 12.28 6.76
CA GLU A 135 -23.77 12.46 5.63
C GLU A 135 -24.00 11.40 4.55
N PRO A 136 -23.77 11.76 3.27
CA PRO A 136 -23.94 10.84 2.17
C PRO A 136 -23.12 9.57 2.39
N SER A 137 -23.77 8.40 2.33
CA SER A 137 -23.09 7.11 2.44
C SER A 137 -23.50 6.19 1.29
N ARG A 138 -22.53 5.49 0.70
CA ARG A 138 -22.77 4.46 -0.32
C ARG A 138 -23.48 3.24 0.26
N ASN A 139 -23.34 3.04 1.58
CA ASN A 139 -23.67 1.81 2.26
C ASN A 139 -24.76 2.01 3.31
N LEU A 140 -25.86 2.69 2.95
CA LEU A 140 -26.98 2.91 3.87
C LEU A 140 -27.62 1.61 4.37
N GLN A 141 -27.44 0.52 3.63
CA GLN A 141 -28.00 -0.79 3.97
C GLN A 141 -27.12 -1.65 4.88
N GLU A 142 -25.82 -1.36 5.01
CA GLU A 142 -24.90 -2.18 5.84
C GLU A 142 -25.25 -2.14 7.34
N GLY A 143 -26.04 -1.14 7.77
CA GLY A 143 -26.56 -1.02 9.14
C GLY A 143 -27.93 -1.64 9.38
N LEU A 144 -28.56 -2.24 8.36
CA LEU A 144 -29.90 -2.80 8.45
C LEU A 144 -29.91 -4.33 8.45
N CYS A 145 -30.79 -4.90 9.26
CA CYS A 145 -30.99 -6.33 9.29
C CYS A 145 -31.58 -6.79 7.95
N PRO A 146 -30.96 -7.74 7.25
CA PRO A 146 -31.42 -8.18 5.94
C PRO A 146 -32.78 -8.89 5.99
N ARG A 147 -33.17 -9.42 7.16
CA ARG A 147 -34.43 -10.15 7.35
C ARG A 147 -35.58 -9.27 7.78
N HIS A 148 -35.30 -8.27 8.60
CA HIS A 148 -36.32 -7.44 9.25
C HIS A 148 -36.35 -6.00 8.74
N ASN A 149 -35.36 -5.61 7.91
CA ASN A 149 -35.17 -4.25 7.42
C ASN A 149 -35.10 -3.20 8.55
N GLU A 150 -34.63 -3.62 9.73
CA GLU A 150 -34.53 -2.82 10.95
C GLU A 150 -33.07 -2.55 11.30
N THR A 151 -32.80 -1.38 11.87
CA THR A 151 -31.43 -1.03 12.29
C THR A 151 -30.83 -2.06 13.25
N MET A 152 -29.60 -2.49 12.96
CA MET A 152 -28.86 -3.44 13.78
C MET A 152 -28.22 -2.71 14.96
N LYS A 153 -28.92 -2.70 16.10
CA LYS A 153 -28.52 -2.00 17.33
C LYS A 153 -28.00 -2.92 18.42
N MET A 154 -28.11 -4.23 18.23
CA MET A 154 -27.69 -5.26 19.16
C MET A 154 -26.52 -6.04 18.58
N PHE A 155 -25.70 -6.67 19.43
CA PHE A 155 -24.60 -7.52 19.03
C PHE A 155 -24.74 -8.87 19.73
N CYS A 156 -24.76 -9.95 18.96
CA CYS A 156 -24.75 -11.31 19.49
C CYS A 156 -23.29 -11.75 19.68
N ARG A 157 -22.86 -11.94 20.92
CA ARG A 157 -21.48 -12.38 21.23
C ARG A 157 -21.22 -13.82 20.85
N ARG A 158 -22.25 -14.66 20.86
CA ARG A 158 -22.14 -16.08 20.47
C ARG A 158 -21.82 -16.25 18.99
N GLU A 159 -22.42 -15.43 18.15
CA GLU A 159 -22.30 -15.51 16.68
C GLU A 159 -21.45 -14.37 16.10
N GLU A 160 -20.93 -13.51 16.96
CA GLU A 160 -20.07 -12.37 16.64
C GLU A 160 -20.60 -11.44 15.53
N GLN A 161 -21.91 -11.15 15.56
CA GLN A 161 -22.56 -10.32 14.55
C GLN A 161 -23.50 -9.27 15.12
N CYS A 162 -23.60 -8.14 14.42
CA CYS A 162 -24.62 -7.12 14.67
C CYS A 162 -25.99 -7.64 14.20
N ILE A 163 -27.02 -7.46 15.03
CA ILE A 163 -28.38 -7.91 14.78
C ILE A 163 -29.39 -6.81 15.15
N CYS A 164 -30.61 -6.87 14.61
CA CYS A 164 -31.69 -5.99 15.04
C CYS A 164 -32.38 -6.54 16.30
N PHE A 165 -33.28 -5.73 16.89
CA PHE A 165 -34.03 -6.14 18.09
C PHE A 165 -34.91 -7.37 17.85
N LEU A 166 -35.57 -7.47 16.69
CA LEU A 166 -36.39 -8.65 16.34
C LEU A 166 -35.58 -9.96 16.30
N CYS A 167 -34.37 -9.94 15.73
CA CYS A 167 -33.46 -11.07 15.77
C CYS A 167 -33.11 -11.50 17.21
N SER A 168 -32.94 -10.54 18.12
CA SER A 168 -32.57 -10.81 19.52
C SER A 168 -33.63 -11.61 20.29
N VAL A 169 -34.91 -11.42 19.97
CA VAL A 169 -36.03 -12.09 20.64
C VAL A 169 -36.49 -13.37 19.93
N ASN A 170 -36.06 -13.56 18.67
CA ASN A 170 -36.40 -14.72 17.84
C ASN A 170 -35.18 -15.65 17.68
N GLU A 171 -34.42 -15.50 16.60
CA GLU A 171 -33.36 -16.45 16.22
C GLU A 171 -32.23 -16.55 17.23
N HIS A 172 -31.89 -15.44 17.88
CA HIS A 172 -30.80 -15.40 18.86
C HIS A 172 -31.35 -15.42 20.30
N ARG A 173 -32.58 -15.89 20.50
CA ARG A 173 -33.20 -15.94 21.82
C ARG A 173 -32.36 -16.78 22.78
N GLY A 174 -31.95 -16.18 23.89
CA GLY A 174 -31.11 -16.82 24.90
C GLY A 174 -29.61 -16.82 24.58
N HIS A 175 -29.17 -16.12 23.53
CA HIS A 175 -27.75 -15.82 23.31
C HIS A 175 -27.31 -14.66 24.21
N ASP A 176 -26.00 -14.56 24.47
CA ASP A 176 -25.44 -13.36 25.08
C ASP A 176 -25.50 -12.21 24.08
N ILE A 177 -26.39 -11.26 24.36
CA ILE A 177 -26.72 -10.15 23.48
C ILE A 177 -26.57 -8.86 24.26
N VAL A 178 -25.78 -7.95 23.71
CA VAL A 178 -25.52 -6.62 24.26
C VAL A 178 -25.84 -5.55 23.22
N SER A 179 -25.87 -4.28 23.61
CA SER A 179 -25.98 -3.20 22.62
C SER A 179 -24.67 -3.08 21.82
N VAL A 180 -24.77 -2.68 20.55
CA VAL A 180 -23.58 -2.43 19.70
C VAL A 180 -22.65 -1.37 20.34
N ILE A 181 -23.22 -0.36 21.00
CA ILE A 181 -22.44 0.69 21.67
C ILE A 181 -21.62 0.10 22.82
N THR A 182 -22.23 -0.76 23.63
CA THR A 182 -21.57 -1.42 24.76
C THR A 182 -20.46 -2.35 24.27
N GLU A 183 -20.75 -3.20 23.28
CA GLU A 183 -19.75 -4.10 22.71
C GLU A 183 -18.58 -3.34 22.11
N ARG A 184 -18.87 -2.29 21.34
CA ARG A 184 -17.86 -1.44 20.71
C ARG A 184 -16.94 -0.83 21.77
N ALA A 185 -17.50 -0.21 22.81
CA ALA A 185 -16.70 0.40 23.88
C ALA A 185 -15.81 -0.63 24.59
N GLN A 186 -16.30 -1.85 24.80
CA GLN A 186 -15.49 -2.92 25.37
C GLN A 186 -14.35 -3.33 24.43
N ARG A 187 -14.64 -3.59 23.14
CA ARG A 187 -13.63 -3.99 22.15
C ARG A 187 -12.58 -2.90 21.91
N GLU A 188 -12.99 -1.63 21.86
CA GLU A 188 -12.07 -0.49 21.74
C GLU A 188 -11.09 -0.46 22.93
N LYS A 189 -11.60 -0.60 24.16
CA LYS A 189 -10.76 -0.68 25.36
C LYS A 189 -9.80 -1.88 25.35
N GLU A 190 -10.27 -3.05 24.90
CA GLU A 190 -9.42 -4.24 24.77
C GLU A 190 -8.30 -4.02 23.75
N LEU A 191 -8.59 -3.37 22.62
CA LEU A 191 -7.60 -3.02 21.60
C LEU A 191 -6.57 -2.02 22.13
N GLU A 192 -6.99 -0.98 22.83
CA GLU A 192 -6.09 -0.01 23.47
C GLU A 192 -5.11 -0.69 24.44
N ASN A 193 -5.62 -1.58 25.29
CA ASN A 193 -4.77 -2.34 26.21
C ASN A 193 -3.76 -3.24 25.48
N ARG A 194 -4.20 -3.91 24.40
CA ARG A 194 -3.31 -4.73 23.57
C ARG A 194 -2.23 -3.88 22.89
N GLN A 195 -2.61 -2.71 22.37
CA GLN A 195 -1.68 -1.79 21.73
C GLN A 195 -0.62 -1.30 22.73
N GLN A 196 -1.02 -0.91 23.95
CA GLN A 196 -0.09 -0.53 25.01
C GLN A 196 0.87 -1.67 25.37
N ASN A 197 0.38 -2.90 25.48
CA ASN A 197 1.22 -4.07 25.77
C ASN A 197 2.27 -4.31 24.67
N ILE A 198 1.86 -4.20 23.41
CA ILE A 198 2.77 -4.36 22.26
C ILE A 198 3.84 -3.27 22.27
N LEU A 199 3.45 -2.00 22.46
CA LEU A 199 4.40 -0.89 22.54
C LEU A 199 5.42 -1.09 23.67
N GLN A 200 4.96 -1.52 24.85
CA GLN A 200 5.85 -1.81 25.97
C GLN A 200 6.84 -2.94 25.64
N LYS A 201 6.40 -4.00 24.97
CA LYS A 201 7.27 -5.10 24.53
C LYS A 201 8.30 -4.65 23.50
N ILE A 202 7.92 -3.77 22.59
CA ILE A 202 8.85 -3.20 21.60
C ILE A 202 9.93 -2.40 22.33
N THR A 203 9.54 -1.46 23.20
CA THR A 203 10.51 -0.65 23.95
C THR A 203 11.44 -1.48 24.82
N ASN A 204 10.95 -2.56 25.45
CA ASN A 204 11.81 -3.44 26.23
C ASN A 204 12.82 -4.17 25.34
N ARG A 205 12.39 -4.67 24.17
CA ARG A 205 13.29 -5.32 23.21
C ARG A 205 14.33 -4.37 22.61
N GLU A 206 13.96 -3.12 22.37
CA GLU A 206 14.89 -2.08 21.92
C GLU A 206 16.00 -1.87 22.96
N LYS A 207 15.63 -1.73 24.25
CA LYS A 207 16.60 -1.62 25.34
C LYS A 207 17.48 -2.86 25.49
N GLU A 208 16.90 -4.06 25.40
CA GLU A 208 17.68 -5.31 25.42
C GLU A 208 18.67 -5.36 24.26
N SER A 209 18.28 -4.89 23.07
CA SER A 209 19.16 -4.82 21.91
C SER A 209 20.30 -3.82 22.10
N GLU A 210 20.06 -2.67 22.73
CA GLU A 210 21.11 -1.68 23.05
C GLU A 210 22.16 -2.28 23.99
N ILE A 211 21.72 -2.99 25.05
CA ILE A 211 22.63 -3.65 25.99
C ILE A 211 23.48 -4.70 25.28
N LEU A 212 22.86 -5.53 24.43
CA LEU A 212 23.59 -6.57 23.69
C LEU A 212 24.64 -5.98 22.73
N GLN A 213 24.37 -4.81 22.14
CA GLN A 213 25.35 -4.10 21.30
C GLN A 213 26.54 -3.58 22.11
N GLU A 214 26.30 -3.07 23.33
CA GLU A 214 27.37 -2.65 24.23
C GLU A 214 28.23 -3.85 24.66
N GLU A 215 27.62 -4.98 25.01
CA GLU A 215 28.31 -6.21 25.37
C GLU A 215 29.15 -6.75 24.20
N GLU A 216 28.60 -6.77 22.99
CA GLU A 216 29.32 -7.17 21.77
C GLU A 216 30.56 -6.29 21.54
N MET A 217 30.43 -4.97 21.66
CA MET A 217 31.56 -4.05 21.53
C MET A 217 32.63 -4.30 22.59
N SER A 218 32.24 -4.59 23.83
CA SER A 218 33.17 -4.92 24.90
C SER A 218 33.92 -6.24 24.64
N ILE A 219 33.22 -7.27 24.15
CA ILE A 219 33.83 -8.56 23.79
C ILE A 219 34.83 -8.40 22.66
N ASN A 220 34.48 -7.64 21.61
CA ASN A 220 35.38 -7.39 20.49
C ASN A 220 36.64 -6.64 20.92
N LEU A 221 36.51 -5.62 21.78
CA LEU A 221 37.65 -4.88 22.32
C LEU A 221 38.58 -5.80 23.14
N ALA A 222 38.01 -6.65 24.00
CA ALA A 222 38.79 -7.60 24.79
C ALA A 222 39.50 -8.65 23.92
N ALA A 223 38.87 -9.08 22.82
CA ALA A 223 39.47 -9.99 21.86
C ALA A 223 40.67 -9.35 21.13
N ASP A 224 40.53 -8.10 20.68
CA ASP A 224 41.60 -7.34 20.04
C ASP A 224 42.79 -7.12 20.98
N GLU A 225 42.53 -6.79 22.25
CA GLU A 225 43.56 -6.64 23.28
C GLU A 225 44.32 -7.96 23.51
N ALA A 226 43.61 -9.08 23.62
CA ALA A 226 44.23 -10.40 23.77
C ALA A 226 45.09 -10.79 22.56
N ILE A 227 44.66 -10.48 21.34
CA ILE A 227 45.45 -10.69 20.12
C ILE A 227 46.72 -9.83 20.15
N PHE A 228 46.60 -8.55 20.50
CA PHE A 228 47.73 -7.64 20.58
C PHE A 228 48.77 -8.09 21.61
N GLU A 229 48.33 -8.48 22.81
CA GLU A 229 49.21 -9.03 23.83
C GLU A 229 49.92 -10.30 23.37
N ASN A 230 49.20 -11.21 22.72
CA ASN A 230 49.77 -12.46 22.21
C ASN A 230 50.83 -12.18 21.13
N ASN A 231 50.53 -11.29 20.18
CA ASN A 231 51.50 -10.89 19.14
C ASN A 231 52.75 -10.25 19.75
N THR A 232 52.58 -9.42 20.78
CA THR A 232 53.69 -8.81 21.51
C THR A 232 54.57 -9.87 22.19
N LYS A 233 53.95 -10.88 22.80
CA LYS A 233 54.68 -12.02 23.40
C LYS A 233 55.43 -12.82 22.33
N PHE A 234 54.81 -13.09 21.18
CA PHE A 234 55.47 -13.79 20.06
C PHE A 234 56.67 -13.01 19.50
N GLU A 235 56.52 -11.70 19.27
CA GLU A 235 57.62 -10.85 18.80
C GLU A 235 58.79 -10.81 19.79
N ASN A 236 58.49 -10.73 21.10
CA ASN A 236 59.50 -10.82 22.14
C ASN A 236 60.25 -12.16 22.10
N LEU A 237 59.53 -13.29 21.93
CA LEU A 237 60.17 -14.61 21.76
C LEU A 237 61.06 -14.66 20.52
N ILE A 238 60.60 -14.15 19.37
CA ILE A 238 61.39 -14.11 18.13
C ILE A 238 62.67 -13.30 18.36
N CYS A 239 62.58 -12.16 19.04
CA CYS A 239 63.72 -11.32 19.37
C CYS A 239 64.75 -12.07 20.25
N LEU A 240 64.28 -12.76 21.29
CA LEU A 240 65.12 -13.59 22.17
C LEU A 240 65.82 -14.72 21.42
N ILE A 241 65.11 -15.43 20.54
CA ILE A 241 65.68 -16.50 19.71
C ILE A 241 66.77 -15.93 18.80
N LYS A 242 66.50 -14.82 18.10
CA LYS A 242 67.49 -14.13 17.25
C LYS A 242 68.72 -13.68 18.04
N GLN A 243 68.53 -13.20 19.27
CA GLN A 243 69.64 -12.82 20.15
C GLN A 243 70.49 -14.03 20.53
N LYS A 244 69.87 -15.12 21.00
CA LYS A 244 70.58 -16.35 21.37
C LYS A 244 71.36 -16.95 20.19
N LYS A 245 70.80 -16.90 18.98
CA LYS A 245 71.51 -17.30 17.76
C LYS A 245 72.78 -16.48 17.55
N ARG A 246 72.70 -15.14 17.64
CA ARG A 246 73.88 -14.26 17.50
C ARG A 246 74.93 -14.52 18.58
N ASP A 247 74.50 -14.75 19.82
CA ASP A 247 75.42 -15.05 20.93
C ASP A 247 76.16 -16.37 20.69
N PHE A 248 75.46 -17.39 20.18
CA PHE A 248 76.07 -18.66 19.77
C PHE A 248 77.09 -18.47 18.65
N GLU A 249 76.73 -17.73 17.58
CA GLU A 249 77.63 -17.45 16.45
C GLU A 249 78.91 -16.70 16.90
N ARG A 250 78.79 -15.77 17.86
CA ARG A 250 79.95 -15.06 18.44
C ARG A 250 80.82 -15.95 19.33
N GLY A 251 80.22 -16.87 20.09
CA GLY A 251 80.94 -17.85 20.92
C GLY A 251 81.63 -18.94 20.10
N ALA A 252 81.12 -19.24 18.90
CA ALA A 252 81.70 -20.23 17.97
C ALA A 252 82.88 -19.70 17.14
N GLY A 253 83.31 -18.45 17.35
CA GLY A 253 84.40 -17.78 16.62
C GLY A 253 85.80 -18.42 16.70
N ASN A 254 85.93 -19.66 17.18
CA ASN A 254 87.15 -20.46 17.11
C ASN A 254 86.90 -21.98 16.96
N ILE A 255 85.71 -22.43 16.51
CA ILE A 255 85.44 -23.86 16.27
C ILE A 255 85.32 -24.13 14.76
N PRO A 256 86.16 -25.01 14.17
CA PRO A 256 86.08 -25.37 12.76
C PRO A 256 84.70 -25.94 12.40
N VAL A 257 84.18 -25.55 11.23
CA VAL A 257 82.83 -25.87 10.69
C VAL A 257 82.51 -27.38 10.66
N LEU A 258 83.51 -28.26 10.77
CA LEU A 258 83.38 -29.72 10.71
C LEU A 258 82.86 -30.39 11.99
N LEU A 259 82.61 -29.64 13.07
CA LEU A 259 82.21 -30.18 14.39
C LEU A 259 80.79 -29.78 14.83
N TRP A 260 79.98 -29.19 13.94
CA TRP A 260 78.61 -28.85 14.29
C TRP A 260 77.75 -30.14 14.34
N PRO A 261 77.08 -30.46 15.46
CA PRO A 261 76.19 -31.62 15.50
C PRO A 261 74.99 -31.34 14.60
N ILE A 262 74.79 -32.18 13.59
CA ILE A 262 73.56 -32.19 12.80
C ILE A 262 72.44 -32.64 13.76
N CYS A 263 71.42 -31.80 13.95
CA CYS A 263 70.24 -32.17 14.72
C CYS A 263 69.38 -33.12 13.89
N GLU A 264 69.47 -34.43 14.17
CA GLU A 264 68.78 -35.49 13.41
C GLU A 264 67.25 -35.50 13.57
N THR A 265 66.66 -34.63 14.40
CA THR A 265 65.20 -34.58 14.65
C THR A 265 64.49 -33.40 13.97
N CYS A 266 65.16 -32.65 13.11
CA CYS A 266 64.59 -31.47 12.43
C CYS A 266 64.21 -31.71 10.95
N PHE A 267 63.91 -32.96 10.56
CA PHE A 267 63.35 -33.28 9.24
C PHE A 267 61.88 -33.70 9.35
#